data_AF-A0A4Y7SIF0-F1
#
_entry.id   AF-A0A4Y7SIF0-F1
#
_cell.length_a   1.000
_cell.length_b   1.000
_cell.length_c   1.000
_cell.angle_alpha   90.00
_cell.angle_beta   90.00
_cell.angle_gamma   90.00
#
_symmetry.space_group_name_H-M   'P 1'
#
loop_
_entity.id
_entity.type
_entity.pdbx_description
1 polymer ?
#
loop_
_entity_poly.entity_id
_entity_poly.type
_entity_poly.pdbx_seq_one_letter_code
_entity_poly.pdbx_strand_id
1 'polypeptide(L)'
;INMCQSEHDAIMCAAIRRTPGYDVTGVGVVICSRHGLVRPNGVGDLQKGERYCNMDYIVLSALVSAMSLLVIVITYDIACQW
;
A
#
# COMPACT_ATOMS: atom_id res chain seq x y z
N ILE A 1 -1.00 -2.46 32.65
CA ILE A 1 -0.18 -3.65 32.29
C ILE A 1 0.39 -3.42 30.90
N ASN A 2 1.63 -2.92 30.82
CA ASN A 2 2.34 -2.78 29.56
C ASN A 2 2.79 -4.19 29.14
N MET A 3 2.06 -4.79 28.23
CA MET A 3 2.55 -5.96 27.50
C MET A 3 3.46 -5.42 26.40
N CYS A 4 4.77 -5.51 26.56
CA CYS A 4 5.67 -5.43 25.42
C CYS A 4 5.49 -6.71 24.61
N GLN A 5 4.47 -6.69 23.76
CA GLN A 5 4.26 -7.73 22.77
C GLN A 5 5.24 -7.43 21.63
N SER A 6 6.25 -8.27 21.45
CA SER A 6 7.15 -8.28 20.28
C SER A 6 6.41 -8.75 19.01
N GLU A 7 5.14 -8.38 18.89
CA GLU A 7 4.29 -8.70 17.77
C GLU A 7 4.68 -7.76 16.62
N HIS A 8 4.81 -8.31 15.43
CA HIS A 8 5.12 -7.50 14.26
C HIS A 8 3.85 -6.77 13.86
N ASP A 9 3.84 -5.45 14.09
CA ASP A 9 2.66 -4.60 13.91
C ASP A 9 2.08 -4.70 12.49
N ALA A 10 2.94 -4.93 11.50
CA ALA A 10 2.55 -5.20 10.12
C ALA A 10 1.71 -6.48 9.96
N ILE A 11 2.04 -7.56 10.68
CA ILE A 11 1.32 -8.85 10.62
C ILE A 11 -0.01 -8.74 11.38
N MET A 12 0.00 -8.10 12.55
CA MET A 12 -1.21 -7.81 13.33
C MET A 12 -2.20 -6.95 12.52
N CYS A 13 -1.73 -5.85 11.95
CA CYS A 13 -2.57 -4.95 11.13
C CYS A 13 -3.07 -5.63 9.84
N ALA A 14 -2.29 -6.54 9.23
CA ALA A 14 -2.75 -7.30 8.07
C ALA A 14 -3.96 -8.20 8.39
N ALA A 15 -4.01 -8.77 9.60
CA ALA A 15 -5.13 -9.60 10.06
C ALA A 15 -6.32 -8.77 10.60
N ILE A 16 -6.04 -7.59 11.16
CA ILE A 16 -7.05 -6.73 11.77
C ILE A 16 -7.77 -5.92 10.69
N ARG A 17 -9.00 -6.33 10.40
CA ARG A 17 -9.85 -5.69 9.38
C ARG A 17 -10.37 -4.31 9.76
N ARG A 18 -10.39 -3.98 11.06
CA ARG A 18 -10.80 -2.68 11.62
C ARG A 18 -10.23 -2.50 13.02
N THR A 19 -9.38 -1.49 13.18
CA THR A 19 -8.88 -1.06 14.48
C THR A 19 -9.75 0.08 14.99
N PRO A 20 -10.39 -0.02 16.17
CA PRO A 20 -11.23 1.05 16.70
C PRO A 20 -10.42 2.33 16.89
N GLY A 21 -10.91 3.45 16.34
CA GLY A 21 -10.23 4.75 16.35
C GLY A 21 -9.48 5.12 15.08
N TYR A 22 -9.35 4.19 14.11
CA TYR A 22 -8.73 4.45 12.81
C TYR A 22 -9.79 4.48 11.69
N ASP A 23 -9.73 5.49 10.82
CA ASP A 23 -10.61 5.62 9.65
C ASP A 23 -10.13 4.74 8.48
N VAL A 24 -8.82 4.49 8.42
CA VAL A 24 -8.15 3.71 7.38
C VAL A 24 -7.43 2.52 7.98
N THR A 25 -7.41 1.40 7.25
CA THR A 25 -6.74 0.16 7.70
C THR A 25 -5.29 0.06 7.28
N GLY A 26 -4.87 0.91 6.35
CA GLY A 26 -3.51 0.98 5.80
C GLY A 26 -3.46 1.98 4.65
N VAL A 27 -2.28 2.12 4.05
CA VAL A 27 -2.05 3.03 2.92
C VAL A 27 -1.22 2.31 1.86
N GLY A 28 -1.67 2.33 0.61
CA GLY A 28 -0.90 1.87 -0.54
C GLY A 28 -0.13 3.01 -1.19
N VAL A 29 1.14 2.78 -1.54
CA VAL A 29 2.00 3.79 -2.18
C VAL A 29 2.73 3.23 -3.39
N VAL A 30 2.74 4.02 -4.47
CA VAL A 30 3.54 3.80 -5.68
C VAL A 30 4.69 4.79 -5.69
N ILE A 31 5.90 4.27 -5.53
CA ILE A 31 7.14 5.05 -5.56
C ILE A 31 7.91 4.81 -6.87
N CYS A 32 8.59 5.85 -7.34
CA CYS A 32 9.58 5.70 -8.39
C CYS A 32 10.83 5.02 -7.80
N SER A 33 11.14 3.81 -8.27
CA SER A 33 12.31 3.05 -7.80
C SER A 33 13.65 3.75 -8.03
N ARG A 34 13.75 4.65 -9.02
CA ARG A 34 14.99 5.39 -9.33
C ARG A 34 15.28 6.54 -8.37
N HIS A 35 14.24 7.27 -7.98
CA HIS A 35 14.40 8.53 -7.24
C HIS A 35 13.77 8.49 -5.85
N GLY A 36 13.08 7.40 -5.49
CA GLY A 36 12.34 7.28 -4.23
C GLY A 36 11.14 8.22 -4.09
N LEU A 37 10.76 8.91 -5.18
CA LEU A 37 9.69 9.88 -5.16
C LEU A 37 8.33 9.20 -5.30
N VAL A 38 7.37 9.63 -4.49
CA VAL A 38 5.97 9.23 -4.62
C VAL A 38 5.43 9.74 -5.96
N ARG A 39 4.77 8.86 -6.72
CA ARG A 39 4.19 9.21 -8.01
C ARG A 39 2.90 10.03 -7.82
N PRO A 40 2.58 10.95 -8.76
CA PRO A 40 1.29 11.64 -8.75
C PRO A 40 0.14 10.62 -8.77
N ASN A 41 -0.86 10.79 -7.89
CA ASN A 41 -1.96 9.84 -7.66
C ASN A 41 -1.52 8.43 -7.23
N GLY A 42 -0.29 8.29 -6.74
CA GLY A 42 0.26 7.01 -6.29
C GLY A 42 0.04 6.71 -4.82
N VAL A 43 -0.78 7.46 -4.10
CA VAL A 43 -1.09 7.20 -2.69
C VAL A 43 -2.59 7.03 -2.55
N GLY A 44 -3.01 5.98 -1.85
CA GLY A 44 -4.43 5.77 -1.56
C GLY A 44 -4.65 5.04 -0.25
N ASP A 45 -5.72 5.44 0.44
CA ASP A 45 -6.12 4.85 1.70
C ASP A 45 -6.81 3.50 1.49
N LEU A 46 -6.42 2.52 2.31
CA LEU A 46 -6.96 1.18 2.27
C LEU A 46 -8.14 1.06 3.22
N GLN A 47 -9.30 0.71 2.65
CA GLN A 47 -10.55 0.57 3.40
C GLN A 47 -10.63 -0.73 4.22
N LYS A 48 -9.98 -1.81 3.75
CA LYS A 48 -10.01 -3.12 4.41
C LYS A 48 -8.81 -3.98 4.02
N GLY A 49 -7.64 -3.56 4.49
CA GLY A 49 -6.35 -4.14 4.12
C GLY A 49 -6.01 -3.95 2.65
N GLU A 50 -4.95 -4.62 2.23
CA GLU A 50 -4.53 -4.68 0.84
C GLU A 50 -5.50 -5.59 0.07
N ARG A 51 -6.13 -5.03 -0.95
CA ARG A 51 -7.06 -5.73 -1.84
C ARG A 51 -6.68 -5.40 -3.26
N TYR A 52 -6.78 -6.38 -4.16
CA TYR A 52 -6.61 -6.16 -5.61
C TYR A 52 -7.27 -4.87 -6.10
N CYS A 53 -8.57 -4.67 -5.82
CA CYS A 53 -9.28 -3.48 -6.30
C CYS A 53 -8.66 -2.15 -5.87
N ASN A 54 -8.16 -2.07 -4.63
CA ASN A 54 -7.55 -0.84 -4.13
C ASN A 54 -6.13 -0.66 -4.68
N MET A 55 -5.34 -1.74 -4.68
CA MET A 55 -3.95 -1.70 -5.16
C MET A 55 -3.89 -1.44 -6.67
N ASP A 56 -4.74 -2.11 -7.45
CA ASP A 56 -4.86 -1.90 -8.90
C ASP A 56 -5.31 -0.47 -9.19
N TYR A 57 -6.27 0.06 -8.44
CA TYR A 57 -6.70 1.44 -8.61
C TYR A 57 -5.56 2.43 -8.36
N ILE A 58 -4.80 2.26 -7.27
CA ILE A 58 -3.66 3.14 -6.95
C ILE A 58 -2.57 3.02 -8.03
N VAL A 59 -2.23 1.81 -8.45
CA VAL A 59 -1.22 1.56 -9.49
C VAL A 59 -1.65 2.16 -10.82
N LEU A 60 -2.87 1.88 -11.29
CA LEU A 60 -3.38 2.42 -12.54
C LEU A 60 -3.47 3.95 -12.51
N SER A 61 -3.95 4.53 -11.40
CA SER A 61 -4.01 5.98 -11.21
C SER A 61 -2.63 6.63 -11.26
N ALA A 62 -1.61 5.98 -10.68
CA ALA A 62 -0.22 6.43 -10.76
C ALA A 62 0.39 6.29 -12.17
N LEU A 63 -0.07 5.31 -12.93
CA LEU A 63 0.37 5.04 -14.30
C LEU A 63 -0.28 5.95 -15.34
N VAL A 64 -1.47 6.50 -15.08
CA VAL A 64 -2.07 7.53 -15.95
C VAL A 64 -1.13 8.72 -16.11
N SER A 65 -0.48 9.16 -15.04
CA SER A 65 0.54 10.22 -15.09
C SER A 65 1.89 9.74 -15.66
N ALA A 66 2.01 8.47 -16.02
CA ALA A 66 3.24 7.79 -16.46
C ALA A 66 3.27 7.49 -17.95
N MET A 67 2.34 8.03 -18.75
CA MET A 67 2.25 7.75 -20.19
C MET A 67 3.54 8.02 -20.98
N SER A 68 4.45 8.83 -20.46
CA SER A 68 5.76 9.10 -21.07
C SER A 68 6.87 8.09 -20.68
N LEU A 69 6.59 7.09 -19.84
CA LEU A 69 7.57 6.07 -19.44
C LEU A 69 7.61 4.93 -20.46
N LEU A 70 8.78 4.69 -21.06
CA LEU A 70 8.98 3.60 -22.03
C LEU A 70 8.98 2.19 -21.42
N VAL A 71 9.32 2.08 -20.13
CA VAL A 71 9.41 0.80 -19.42
C VAL A 71 8.83 0.96 -18.02
N ILE A 72 7.89 0.09 -17.65
CA ILE A 72 7.27 0.02 -16.33
C ILE A 72 7.66 -1.33 -15.73
N VAL A 73 8.33 -1.30 -14.58
CA VAL A 73 8.63 -2.49 -13.77
C VAL A 73 7.89 -2.33 -12.45
N ILE A 74 6.96 -3.24 -12.16
CA ILE A 74 6.21 -3.26 -10.90
C ILE A 74 6.85 -4.34 -10.03
N THR A 75 7.38 -3.94 -8.88
CA THR A 75 7.87 -4.86 -7.85
C THR A 75 6.85 -4.87 -6.71
N TYR A 76 6.44 -6.05 -6.29
CA TYR A 76 5.47 -6.25 -5.21
C TYR A 76 6.09 -7.13 -4.12
N ASP A 77 5.74 -6.85 -2.85
CA ASP A 77 6.16 -7.68 -1.74
C ASP A 77 5.42 -9.02 -1.82
N ILE A 78 6.16 -10.12 -1.90
CA ILE A 78 5.59 -11.46 -2.03
C ILE A 78 4.85 -11.93 -0.76
N ALA A 79 5.20 -11.37 0.40
CA ALA A 79 4.56 -11.68 1.67
C ALA A 79 3.19 -10.99 1.80
N CYS A 80 3.00 -9.88 1.11
CA CYS A 80 1.72 -9.28 0.87
C CYS A 80 1.11 -9.98 -0.34
N GLN A 81 0.15 -10.89 -0.18
CA GLN A 81 -0.69 -11.31 -1.31
C GLN A 81 -1.95 -10.47 -1.26
N TRP A 82 -2.12 -9.59 -2.25
CA TRP A 82 -3.38 -8.93 -2.60
C TRP A 82 -4.60 -9.86 -2.58
#